data_AF-A0A2V6ZXF2-F1
#
_entry.id   AF-A0A2V6ZXF2-F1
#
_cell.length_a   1.000
_cell.length_b   1.000
_cell.length_c   1.000
_cell.angle_alpha   90.00
_cell.angle_beta   90.00
_cell.angle_gamma   90.00
#
_symmetry.space_group_name_H-M   'P 1'
#
loop_
_entity.id
_entity.type
_entity.pdbx_description
1 polymer ?
#
loop_
_entity_poly.entity_id
_entity_poly.type
_entity_poly.pdbx_seq_one_letter_code
_entity_poly.pdbx_strand_id
1 'polypeptide(L)'
;MILVTGATGTNGRLIVKALLQAGAPVRAMVQDPARAVWQATALVELNRYARRGHASAVTDTVERVGGQGARTLEQWAQDHAAPFCS
;
A
#
# COMPACT_ATOMS: atom_id res chain seq x y z
N MET A 1 -26.23 -9.63 -4.58
CA MET A 1 -25.11 -8.80 -5.07
C MET A 1 -25.10 -7.52 -4.27
N ILE A 2 -23.96 -7.14 -3.69
CA ILE A 2 -23.83 -6.01 -2.76
C ILE A 2 -23.11 -4.86 -3.46
N LEU A 3 -23.73 -3.67 -3.49
CA LEU A 3 -23.09 -2.44 -3.97
C LEU A 3 -22.35 -1.76 -2.82
N VAL A 4 -21.06 -1.50 -3.01
CA VAL A 4 -20.25 -0.72 -2.06
C VAL A 4 -19.98 0.66 -2.65
N THR A 5 -20.48 1.69 -1.99
CA THR A 5 -20.15 3.09 -2.28
C THR A 5 -18.86 3.48 -1.55
N GLY A 6 -18.06 4.36 -2.14
CA GLY A 6 -16.75 4.70 -1.58
C GLY A 6 -15.78 3.50 -1.50
N ALA A 7 -15.89 2.56 -2.44
CA ALA A 7 -15.16 1.28 -2.43
C ALA A 7 -13.63 1.43 -2.42
N THR A 8 -13.10 2.58 -2.84
CA THR A 8 -11.67 2.90 -2.83
C THR A 8 -11.20 3.61 -1.54
N GLY A 9 -12.12 3.96 -0.63
CA GLY A 9 -11.81 4.64 0.62
C GLY A 9 -11.33 3.70 1.74
N THR A 10 -10.94 4.27 2.88
CA THR A 10 -10.35 3.56 4.03
C THR A 10 -11.20 2.38 4.50
N ASN A 11 -12.50 2.60 4.68
CA ASN A 11 -13.44 1.57 5.13
C ASN A 11 -13.96 0.72 3.95
N GLY A 12 -14.31 1.37 2.83
CA GLY A 12 -14.87 0.70 1.66
C GLY A 12 -13.98 -0.42 1.13
N ARG A 13 -12.66 -0.22 1.07
CA ARG A 13 -11.71 -1.26 0.62
C ARG A 13 -11.70 -2.49 1.54
N LEU A 14 -11.86 -2.27 2.85
CA LEU A 14 -11.87 -3.34 3.85
C LEU A 14 -13.18 -4.14 3.73
N ILE A 15 -14.30 -3.45 3.52
CA ILE A 15 -15.61 -4.07 3.28
C ILE A 15 -15.57 -4.91 2.00
N VAL A 16 -15.05 -4.36 0.89
CA VAL A 16 -14.90 -5.11 -0.37
C VAL A 16 -14.04 -6.35 -0.15
N LYS A 17 -12.90 -6.23 0.55
CA LYS A 17 -12.02 -7.36 0.86
C LYS A 17 -12.75 -8.45 1.66
N ALA A 18 -13.47 -8.06 2.72
CA ALA A 18 -14.21 -9.00 3.56
C ALA A 18 -15.32 -9.73 2.78
N LEU A 19 -16.08 -9.00 1.95
CA LEU A 19 -17.15 -9.59 1.13
C LEU A 19 -16.61 -10.57 0.09
N LEU A 20 -15.49 -10.24 -0.56
CA LEU A 20 -14.81 -11.16 -1.49
C LEU A 20 -14.30 -12.42 -0.77
N GLN A 21 -13.73 -12.27 0.42
CA GLN A 21 -13.29 -13.41 1.25
C GLN A 21 -14.46 -14.31 1.67
N ALA A 22 -15.65 -13.74 1.87
CA ALA A 22 -16.87 -14.48 2.16
C ALA A 22 -17.53 -15.10 0.92
N GLY A 23 -16.96 -14.94 -0.28
CA GLY A 23 -17.54 -15.44 -1.54
C GLY A 23 -18.79 -14.69 -1.99
N ALA A 24 -19.08 -13.52 -1.40
CA ALA A 24 -20.26 -12.73 -1.74
C ALA A 24 -20.04 -11.96 -3.07
N PRO A 25 -21.03 -11.89 -3.97
CA PRO A 25 -20.93 -11.09 -5.18
C PRO A 25 -20.98 -9.58 -4.85
N VAL A 26 -19.94 -8.84 -5.23
CA VAL A 26 -19.75 -7.40 -4.94
C VAL A 26 -19.70 -6.58 -6.23
N ARG A 27 -20.29 -5.38 -6.17
CA ARG A 27 -20.10 -4.31 -7.16
C ARG A 27 -19.56 -3.07 -6.46
N ALA A 28 -18.53 -2.44 -7.00
CA ALA A 28 -17.96 -1.21 -6.48
C ALA A 28 -18.47 0.00 -7.28
N MET A 29 -18.97 1.03 -6.59
CA MET A 29 -19.19 2.33 -7.20
C MET A 29 -17.91 3.14 -7.14
N VAL A 30 -17.46 3.62 -8.29
CA VAL A 30 -16.29 4.50 -8.43
C VAL A 30 -16.67 5.74 -9.22
N GLN A 31 -16.01 6.85 -8.96
CA GLN A 31 -16.28 8.11 -9.65
C GLN A 31 -15.77 8.08 -11.10
N ASP A 32 -14.60 7.51 -11.32
CA ASP A 32 -13.97 7.34 -12.64
C ASP A 32 -13.46 5.89 -12.76
N PRO A 33 -14.12 5.05 -13.59
CA PRO A 33 -13.71 3.66 -13.80
C PRO A 33 -12.34 3.52 -14.46
N ALA A 34 -11.99 4.38 -15.42
CA ALA A 34 -10.73 4.29 -16.14
C ALA A 34 -9.55 4.59 -15.20
N ARG A 35 -9.69 5.63 -14.37
CA ARG A 35 -8.72 5.95 -13.33
C ARG A 35 -8.60 4.83 -12.29
N ALA A 36 -9.72 4.25 -11.84
CA ALA A 36 -9.69 3.16 -10.87
C ALA A 36 -8.96 1.93 -11.41
N VAL A 37 -9.21 1.55 -12.66
CA VAL A 37 -8.52 0.43 -13.33
C VAL A 37 -7.03 0.74 -13.50
N TRP A 38 -6.67 1.93 -13.96
CA TRP A 38 -5.26 2.32 -14.11
C TRP A 38 -4.51 2.25 -12.77
N GLN A 39 -5.10 2.76 -11.69
CA GLN A 39 -4.50 2.71 -10.35
C GLN A 39 -4.29 1.27 -9.86
N ALA A 40 -5.30 0.40 -10.04
CA ALA A 40 -5.21 -1.00 -9.68
C ALA A 40 -4.10 -1.71 -10.47
N THR A 41 -4.06 -1.51 -11.79
CA THR A 41 -3.03 -2.08 -12.66
C THR A 41 -1.64 -1.59 -12.28
N ALA A 42 -1.45 -0.28 -12.09
CA ALA A 42 -0.18 0.29 -11.69
C ALA A 42 0.33 -0.30 -10.36
N LEU A 43 -0.56 -0.48 -9.38
CA LEU A 43 -0.20 -1.09 -8.10
C LEU A 43 0.22 -2.56 -8.25
N VAL A 44 -0.50 -3.33 -9.07
CA VAL A 44 -0.14 -4.74 -9.35
C VAL A 44 1.22 -4.82 -10.04
N GLU A 45 1.47 -3.99 -11.04
CA GLU A 45 2.76 -3.98 -11.76
C GLU A 45 3.91 -3.49 -10.88
N LEU A 46 3.69 -2.48 -10.05
CA LEU A 46 4.69 -2.03 -9.07
C LEU A 46 5.06 -3.14 -8.08
N ASN A 47 4.06 -3.88 -7.57
CA ASN A 47 4.31 -5.03 -6.69
C ASN A 47 5.07 -6.14 -7.41
N ARG A 48 4.75 -6.41 -8.68
CA ARG A 48 5.47 -7.40 -9.49
C ARG A 48 6.92 -6.97 -9.73
N TYR A 49 7.16 -5.70 -10.03
CA TYR A 49 8.49 -5.11 -10.16
C TYR A 49 9.30 -5.27 -8.86
N ALA A 50 8.72 -4.89 -7.73
CA ALA A 50 9.35 -5.02 -6.42
C ALA A 50 9.66 -6.49 -6.06
N ARG A 51 8.71 -7.41 -6.28
CA ARG A 51 8.89 -8.85 -6.02
C ARG A 51 9.98 -9.51 -6.86
N ARG A 52 10.36 -8.91 -7.99
CA ARG A 52 11.50 -9.36 -8.81
C ARG A 52 12.85 -8.83 -8.31
N GLY A 53 12.87 -8.15 -7.15
CA GLY A 53 14.09 -7.59 -6.57
C GLY A 53 14.50 -6.25 -7.16
N HIS A 54 13.75 -5.68 -8.10
CA HIS A 54 14.14 -4.40 -8.69
C HIS A 54 14.06 -3.21 -7.71
N ALA A 55 13.41 -3.39 -6.56
CA ALA A 55 13.35 -2.41 -5.48
C ALA A 55 14.31 -2.71 -4.31
N SER A 56 15.22 -3.69 -4.44
CA SER A 56 16.12 -4.10 -3.35
C SER A 56 17.49 -3.42 -3.35
N ALA A 57 17.78 -2.57 -4.35
CA ALA A 57 19.04 -1.85 -4.40
C ALA A 57 19.12 -0.81 -3.27
N VAL A 58 20.15 -0.90 -2.45
CA VAL A 58 20.48 0.10 -1.42
C VAL A 58 21.62 0.97 -1.96
N THR A 59 21.45 2.29 -1.88
CA THR A 59 22.45 3.27 -2.34
C THR A 59 22.88 4.18 -1.18
N ASP A 60 24.00 4.86 -1.34
CA ASP A 60 24.58 5.83 -0.39
C ASP A 60 24.01 7.25 -0.54
N THR A 61 22.92 7.43 -1.31
CA THR A 61 22.39 8.75 -1.69
C THR A 61 22.11 9.67 -0.50
N VAL A 62 21.60 9.12 0.61
CA VAL A 62 21.26 9.89 1.81
C VAL A 62 22.54 10.44 2.46
N GLU A 63 23.58 9.63 2.57
CA GLU A 63 24.88 10.05 3.08
C GLU A 63 25.51 11.10 2.16
N ARG A 64 25.50 10.84 0.84
CA ARG A 64 26.09 11.74 -0.15
C ARG A 64 25.41 13.12 -0.21
N VAL A 65 24.10 13.20 0.00
CA VAL A 65 23.34 14.46 -0.10
C VAL A 65 23.18 15.15 1.26
N GLY A 66 22.98 14.39 2.33
CA GLY A 66 22.67 14.90 3.67
C GLY A 66 23.81 14.83 4.69
N GLY A 67 24.94 14.20 4.34
CA GLY A 67 26.11 14.05 5.22
C GLY A 67 25.93 13.06 6.38
N GLN A 68 24.78 12.39 6.46
CA GLN A 68 24.45 11.39 7.48
C GLN A 68 23.89 10.14 6.81
N GLY A 69 24.24 8.96 7.30
CA GLY A 69 23.70 7.70 6.79
C GLY A 69 22.19 7.60 6.93
N ALA A 70 21.54 6.83 6.04
CA ALA A 70 20.12 6.52 6.19
C ALA A 70 19.89 5.72 7.48
N ARG A 71 18.84 6.07 8.24
CA ARG A 71 18.46 5.28 9.43
C ARG A 71 18.03 3.89 9.01
N THR A 72 18.39 2.90 9.81
CA THR A 72 17.86 1.55 9.63
C THR A 72 16.40 1.48 10.07
N LEU A 73 15.72 0.41 9.64
CA LEU A 73 14.35 0.17 10.09
C LEU A 73 14.29 -0.04 11.61
N GLU A 74 15.30 -0.70 12.18
CA GLU A 74 15.40 -0.97 13.62
C GLU A 74 15.54 0.32 14.41
N GLN A 75 16.40 1.23 13.97
CA GLN A 75 16.57 2.54 14.60
C GLN A 75 15.26 3.34 14.55
N TRP A 76 14.60 3.37 13.39
CA TRP A 76 13.30 4.03 13.27
C TRP A 76 12.25 3.39 14.20
N ALA A 77 12.21 2.06 14.27
CA ALA A 77 11.27 1.36 15.14
C ALA A 77 11.50 1.66 16.62
N GLN A 78 12.76 1.76 17.05
CA GLN A 78 13.14 2.15 18.41
C GLN A 78 12.71 3.59 18.72
N ASP A 79 12.98 4.52 17.81
CA ASP A 79 12.61 5.95 17.94
C ASP A 79 11.08 6.14 18.09
N HIS A 80 10.29 5.26 17.47
CA HIS A 80 8.83 5.38 17.38
C HIS A 80 8.06 4.31 18.17
N ALA A 81 8.71 3.59 19.09
CA ALA A 81 8.09 2.47 19.82
C ALA A 81 6.99 2.91 20.81
N ALA A 82 7.06 4.14 21.34
CA ALA A 82 6.23 4.59 22.47
C ALA A 82 4.71 4.34 22.33
N PRO A 83 4.05 4.54 21.16
CA PRO A 83 2.62 4.28 21.00
C PRO A 83 2.22 2.79 20.99
N PHE A 84 3.17 1.87 20.89
CA PHE A 84 2.93 0.43 20.75
C PHE A 84 3.22 -0.37 22.03
N CYS A 85 3.73 0.28 23.08
CA CYS A 85 4.12 -0.35 24.35
C CYS A 85 3.00 -0.33 25.42
N SER A 86 1.74 -0.10 25.03
CA SER A 86 0.56 -0.10 25.91
C SER A 86 -0.22 -1.40 25.84
#